data_AF-A0A919S212-F1
#
_entry.id   AF-A0A919S212-F1
#
_cell.length_a   1.000
_cell.length_b   1.000
_cell.length_c   1.000
_cell.angle_alpha   90.00
_cell.angle_beta   90.00
_cell.angle_gamma   90.00
#
_symmetry.space_group_name_H-M   'P 1'
#
loop_
_entity.id
_entity.type
_entity.pdbx_description
1 polymer ?
#
loop_
_entity_poly.entity_id
_entity_poly.type
_entity_poly.pdbx_seq_one_letter_code
_entity_poly.pdbx_strand_id
1 'polypeptide(L)'
;MRILIINGSPHKGNTWYLTEKVKDQIESLDNTVKFEEIHLSELNIPFCTGCSVCFRKGHIFCPHNQYIQPIMDKIADCDGVIFAVSCFQGAVPALTKNFTDHLAFLLHRPRYFDKKALIISTTGGVSANSVTQSLANTLPGWGFNKCYQLPIVALSWNDYKPTEKHKKKAYKISKAFYMDLKSKKLHSPKIGVLIPFNLFQAMCEEYAPGAEYATQDGVFWKKYVGMRYAPEIPLPIHKRAIGRIIYQIGKYLSPKMIVTYKK
;
A
#
# COMPACT_ATOMS: atom_id res chain seq x y z
N MET A 1 0.78 14.00 15.31
CA MET A 1 0.67 12.85 14.38
C MET A 1 -0.04 13.32 13.13
N ARG A 2 0.43 12.96 11.94
CA ARG A 2 -0.18 13.27 10.64
C ARG A 2 -0.75 12.01 10.00
N ILE A 3 -2.02 12.04 9.62
CA ILE A 3 -2.69 10.95 8.92
C ILE A 3 -3.12 11.45 7.54
N LEU A 4 -2.65 10.78 6.50
CA LEU A 4 -3.06 11.06 5.13
C LEU A 4 -4.31 10.24 4.79
N ILE A 5 -5.36 10.87 4.30
CA ILE A 5 -6.55 10.21 3.76
C ILE A 5 -6.47 10.27 2.24
N ILE A 6 -6.48 9.11 1.59
CA ILE A 6 -6.60 8.99 0.13
C ILE A 6 -8.03 8.53 -0.17
N ASN A 7 -8.86 9.45 -0.63
CA ASN A 7 -10.19 9.11 -1.16
C ASN A 7 -10.05 8.64 -2.60
N GLY A 8 -10.18 7.33 -2.79
CA GLY A 8 -10.16 6.68 -4.10
C GLY A 8 -11.54 6.46 -4.72
N SER A 9 -12.59 6.94 -4.05
CA SER A 9 -13.96 6.94 -4.58
C SER A 9 -14.14 8.09 -5.59
N PRO A 10 -15.01 7.95 -6.61
CA PRO A 10 -15.19 8.98 -7.64
C PRO A 10 -15.85 10.27 -7.12
N HIS A 11 -16.40 10.25 -5.91
CA HIS A 11 -17.06 11.38 -5.27
C HIS A 11 -17.05 11.21 -3.74
N LYS A 12 -17.44 12.26 -3.01
CA LYS A 12 -17.66 12.25 -1.56
C LYS A 12 -18.99 11.57 -1.20
N GLY A 13 -19.03 10.24 -1.30
CA GLY A 13 -20.21 9.41 -0.98
C GLY A 13 -20.12 8.67 0.36
N ASN A 14 -20.84 7.55 0.48
CA ASN A 14 -20.93 6.75 1.71
C ASN A 14 -19.59 6.38 2.35
N THR A 15 -18.58 6.01 1.55
CA THR A 15 -17.24 5.66 2.06
C THR A 15 -16.53 6.87 2.64
N TRP A 16 -16.59 8.02 1.97
CA TRP A 16 -16.02 9.27 2.48
C TRP A 16 -16.75 9.72 3.75
N TYR A 17 -18.08 9.66 3.77
CA TYR A 17 -18.85 9.99 4.96
C TYR A 17 -18.51 9.09 6.18
N LEU A 18 -18.35 7.78 5.96
CA LEU A 18 -17.86 6.89 7.01
C LEU A 18 -16.44 7.25 7.47
N THR A 19 -15.60 7.72 6.54
CA THR A 19 -14.24 8.18 6.84
C THR A 19 -14.25 9.43 7.71
N GLU A 20 -15.15 10.38 7.47
CA GLU A 20 -15.36 11.53 8.36
C GLU A 20 -15.76 11.09 9.77
N LYS A 21 -16.63 10.08 9.91
CA LYS A 21 -16.94 9.50 11.24
C LYS A 21 -15.76 8.81 11.90
N VAL A 22 -14.86 8.23 11.12
CA VAL A 22 -13.59 7.70 11.64
C VAL A 22 -12.66 8.83 12.07
N LYS A 23 -12.64 9.97 11.35
CA LYS A 23 -11.89 11.17 11.72
C LYS A 23 -12.37 11.71 13.07
N ASP A 24 -13.68 11.96 13.21
CA ASP A 24 -14.32 12.40 14.46
C ASP A 24 -13.93 11.49 15.64
N GLN A 25 -13.95 10.17 15.43
CA GLN A 25 -13.59 9.19 16.44
C GLN A 25 -12.12 9.27 16.85
N ILE A 26 -11.19 9.45 15.90
CA ILE A 26 -9.77 9.58 16.21
C ILE A 26 -9.51 10.92 16.93
N GLU A 27 -10.14 12.01 16.49
CA GLU A 27 -10.02 13.32 17.13
C GLU A 27 -10.57 13.32 18.56
N SER A 28 -11.63 12.55 18.84
CA SER A 28 -12.13 12.35 20.21
C SER A 28 -11.16 11.60 21.13
N LEU A 29 -10.22 10.83 20.56
CA LEU A 29 -9.14 10.17 21.31
C LEU A 29 -7.93 11.08 21.47
N ASP A 30 -7.68 11.95 20.48
CA ASP A 30 -6.53 12.85 20.41
C ASP A 30 -6.76 13.97 19.39
N ASN A 31 -7.11 15.15 19.89
CA ASN A 31 -7.40 16.33 19.08
C ASN A 31 -6.15 16.99 18.46
N THR A 32 -4.95 16.46 18.72
CA THR A 32 -3.69 16.95 18.11
C THR A 32 -3.35 16.25 16.80
N VAL A 33 -4.10 15.21 16.43
CA VAL A 33 -3.95 14.53 15.14
C VAL A 33 -4.31 15.50 14.01
N LYS A 34 -3.45 15.56 12.99
CA LYS A 34 -3.67 16.36 11.79
C LYS A 34 -4.01 15.44 10.62
N PHE A 35 -5.10 15.77 9.93
CA PHE A 35 -5.53 15.05 8.74
C PHE A 35 -5.23 15.88 7.50
N GLU A 36 -4.76 15.20 6.47
CA GLU A 36 -4.64 15.74 5.12
C GLU A 36 -5.42 14.85 4.18
N GLU A 37 -6.19 15.42 3.25
CA GLU A 37 -7.02 14.65 2.32
C GLU A 37 -6.55 14.85 0.87
N ILE A 38 -6.48 13.74 0.13
CA ILE A 38 -6.32 13.72 -1.32
C ILE A 38 -7.55 13.07 -1.91
N HIS A 39 -8.21 13.75 -2.84
CA HIS A 39 -9.28 13.18 -3.64
C HIS A 39 -8.74 12.80 -5.02
N LEU A 40 -8.60 11.51 -5.29
CA LEU A 40 -8.05 11.06 -6.57
C LEU A 40 -8.87 11.58 -7.77
N SER A 41 -10.18 11.79 -7.57
CA SER A 41 -11.11 12.31 -8.58
C SER A 41 -10.76 13.73 -9.05
N GLU A 42 -10.02 14.49 -8.25
CA GLU A 42 -9.64 15.88 -8.55
C GLU A 42 -8.28 15.99 -9.24
N LEU A 43 -7.49 14.91 -9.25
CA LEU A 43 -6.12 14.91 -9.75
C LEU A 43 -6.01 14.68 -11.26
N ASN A 44 -7.08 14.24 -11.92
CA ASN A 44 -7.11 13.96 -13.37
C ASN A 44 -5.91 13.12 -13.84
N ILE A 45 -5.53 12.10 -13.06
CA ILE A 45 -4.37 11.23 -13.37
C ILE A 45 -4.65 10.51 -14.69
N PRO A 46 -3.82 10.69 -15.74
CA PRO A 46 -3.98 9.95 -16.99
C PRO A 46 -3.88 8.44 -16.77
N PHE A 47 -4.45 7.62 -17.65
CA PHE A 47 -4.36 6.17 -17.50
C PHE A 47 -2.94 5.64 -17.61
N CYS A 48 -2.55 4.71 -16.73
CA CYS A 48 -1.24 4.05 -16.82
C CYS A 48 -1.09 3.38 -18.19
N THR A 49 0.00 3.71 -18.90
CA THR A 49 0.23 3.20 -20.25
C THR A 49 0.93 1.83 -20.29
N GLY A 50 1.25 1.25 -19.13
CA GLY A 50 1.97 -0.02 -19.07
C GLY A 50 3.38 0.01 -19.67
N CYS A 51 3.98 1.18 -19.83
CA CYS A 51 5.27 1.36 -20.54
C CYS A 51 6.48 0.72 -19.85
N SER A 52 6.33 0.30 -18.58
CA SER A 52 7.36 -0.32 -17.73
C SER A 52 8.63 0.52 -17.47
N VAL A 53 8.62 1.81 -17.83
CA VAL A 53 9.75 2.72 -17.58
C VAL A 53 10.03 2.87 -16.09
N CYS A 54 8.98 2.86 -15.26
CA CYS A 54 9.12 2.98 -13.81
C CYS A 54 9.96 1.85 -13.20
N PHE A 55 9.89 0.63 -13.76
CA PHE A 55 10.73 -0.51 -13.37
C PHE A 55 12.16 -0.37 -13.92
N ARG A 56 12.29 -0.09 -15.22
CA ARG A 56 13.59 -0.07 -15.90
C ARG A 56 14.48 1.09 -15.47
N LYS A 57 13.98 2.32 -15.59
CA LYS A 57 14.75 3.56 -15.35
C LYS A 57 14.43 4.20 -14.00
N GLY A 58 13.32 3.81 -13.38
CA GLY A 58 12.84 4.38 -12.12
C GLY A 58 11.58 5.22 -12.30
N HIS A 59 10.76 5.24 -11.25
CA HIS A 59 9.46 5.93 -11.23
C HIS A 59 9.50 7.42 -11.63
N ILE A 60 10.61 8.12 -11.36
CA ILE A 60 10.78 9.53 -11.75
C ILE A 60 10.69 9.77 -13.27
N PHE A 61 10.94 8.72 -14.08
CA PHE A 61 10.85 8.75 -15.53
C PHE A 61 9.47 8.32 -16.05
N CYS A 62 8.49 8.09 -15.18
CA CYS A 62 7.12 7.87 -15.59
C CYS A 62 6.60 9.13 -16.32
N PRO A 63 5.94 9.02 -17.49
CA PRO A 63 5.36 10.19 -18.16
C PRO A 63 4.30 10.91 -17.31
N HIS A 64 3.74 10.23 -16.30
CA HIS A 64 2.76 10.77 -15.37
C HIS A 64 3.36 11.05 -13.98
N ASN A 65 4.69 11.12 -13.85
CA ASN A 65 5.36 11.31 -12.55
C ASN A 65 4.88 12.57 -11.81
N GLN A 66 4.59 13.65 -12.54
CA GLN A 66 4.08 14.90 -11.96
C GLN A 66 2.77 14.73 -11.17
N TYR A 67 1.94 13.74 -11.49
CA TYR A 67 0.71 13.44 -10.77
C TYR A 67 0.94 12.51 -9.57
N ILE A 68 1.90 11.58 -9.71
CA ILE A 68 2.08 10.47 -8.77
C ILE A 68 3.06 10.83 -7.66
N GLN A 69 4.16 11.52 -7.98
CA GLN A 69 5.21 11.88 -7.03
C GLN A 69 4.67 12.67 -5.82
N PRO A 70 3.82 13.70 -5.99
CA PRO A 70 3.30 14.44 -4.84
C PRO A 70 2.49 13.58 -3.86
N ILE A 71 1.78 12.55 -4.35
CA ILE A 71 1.04 11.61 -3.51
C ILE A 71 2.01 10.71 -2.74
N MET A 72 3.07 10.24 -3.40
CA MET A 72 4.09 9.41 -2.77
C MET A 72 4.85 10.14 -1.66
N ASP A 73 5.16 11.42 -1.88
CA ASP A 73 5.83 12.27 -0.89
C ASP A 73 4.94 12.43 0.35
N LYS A 74 3.64 12.68 0.17
CA LYS A 74 2.67 12.74 1.28
C LYS A 74 2.55 11.42 2.04
N ILE A 75 2.61 10.28 1.34
CA ILE A 75 2.64 8.95 2.00
C ILE A 75 3.92 8.80 2.84
N ALA A 76 5.07 9.25 2.33
CA ALA A 76 6.34 9.17 3.06
C ALA A 76 6.36 10.07 4.31
N ASP A 77 5.78 11.27 4.22
CA ASP A 77 5.81 12.29 5.27
C ASP A 77 4.80 12.08 6.40
N CYS A 78 3.76 11.27 6.17
CA CYS A 78 2.73 10.99 7.17
C CYS A 78 3.14 9.87 8.16
N ASP A 79 2.44 9.77 9.29
CA ASP A 79 2.59 8.68 10.26
C ASP A 79 1.75 7.45 9.88
N GLY A 80 0.61 7.67 9.19
CA GLY A 80 -0.29 6.62 8.75
C GLY A 80 -1.21 7.05 7.63
N VAL A 81 -1.76 6.08 6.90
CA VAL A 81 -2.61 6.33 5.73
C VAL A 81 -4.00 5.70 5.91
N ILE A 82 -5.04 6.45 5.59
CA ILE A 82 -6.40 5.93 5.44
C ILE A 82 -6.72 5.85 3.95
N PHE A 83 -7.03 4.65 3.45
CA PHE A 83 -7.52 4.45 2.10
C PHE A 83 -9.05 4.36 2.14
N ALA A 84 -9.75 5.40 1.69
CA ALA A 84 -11.20 5.45 1.60
C ALA A 84 -11.65 5.10 0.18
N VAL A 85 -12.05 3.85 -0.05
CA VAL A 85 -12.29 3.31 -1.39
C VAL A 85 -13.64 2.59 -1.46
N SER A 86 -14.59 3.12 -2.24
CA SER A 86 -15.89 2.49 -2.48
C SER A 86 -15.76 1.15 -3.21
N CYS A 87 -16.66 0.20 -2.95
CA CYS A 87 -16.71 -1.08 -3.64
C CYS A 87 -17.69 -1.04 -4.80
N PHE A 88 -17.18 -1.04 -6.03
CA PHE A 88 -17.98 -1.08 -7.26
C PHE A 88 -17.74 -2.41 -7.97
N GLN A 89 -18.80 -3.17 -8.25
CA GLN A 89 -18.71 -4.50 -8.87
C GLN A 89 -17.74 -5.46 -8.16
N GLY A 90 -17.66 -5.39 -6.82
CA GLY A 90 -16.75 -6.23 -6.03
C GLY A 90 -15.26 -5.89 -6.17
N ALA A 91 -14.94 -4.73 -6.75
CA ALA A 91 -13.57 -4.27 -6.99
C ALA A 91 -13.38 -2.81 -6.56
N VAL A 92 -12.11 -2.39 -6.55
CA VAL A 92 -11.76 -0.97 -6.42
C VAL A 92 -12.26 -0.20 -7.65
N PRO A 93 -12.65 1.07 -7.53
CA PRO A 93 -13.05 1.88 -8.67
C PRO A 93 -11.90 2.02 -9.67
N ALA A 94 -12.21 2.19 -10.95
CA ALA A 94 -11.20 2.40 -12.01
C ALA A 94 -10.22 3.53 -11.68
N LEU A 95 -10.71 4.58 -11.03
CA LEU A 95 -9.91 5.68 -10.49
C LEU A 95 -8.81 5.22 -9.51
N THR A 96 -9.18 4.42 -8.52
CA THR A 96 -8.21 3.84 -7.56
C THR A 96 -7.28 2.88 -8.27
N LYS A 97 -7.81 2.03 -9.16
CA LYS A 97 -6.99 1.07 -9.91
C LYS A 97 -5.93 1.79 -10.75
N ASN A 98 -6.31 2.86 -11.44
CA ASN A 98 -5.38 3.67 -12.22
C ASN A 98 -4.24 4.24 -11.36
N PHE A 99 -4.57 4.78 -10.17
CA PHE A 99 -3.55 5.20 -9.22
C PHE A 99 -2.62 4.05 -8.79
N THR A 100 -3.18 2.89 -8.43
CA THR A 100 -2.37 1.73 -8.00
C THR A 100 -1.49 1.17 -9.14
N ASP A 101 -1.92 1.29 -10.39
CA ASP A 101 -1.15 0.81 -11.55
C ASP A 101 0.11 1.61 -11.80
N HIS A 102 0.08 2.92 -11.54
CA HIS A 102 1.28 3.75 -11.57
C HIS A 102 2.28 3.37 -10.47
N LEU A 103 1.79 2.79 -9.37
CA LEU A 103 2.57 2.38 -8.22
C LEU A 103 3.00 0.91 -8.24
N ALA A 104 2.76 0.18 -9.35
CA ALA A 104 3.11 -1.23 -9.47
C ALA A 104 4.60 -1.51 -9.17
N PHE A 105 5.50 -0.57 -9.49
CA PHE A 105 6.93 -0.69 -9.19
C PHE A 105 7.24 -0.81 -7.69
N LEU A 106 6.34 -0.36 -6.81
CA LEU A 106 6.51 -0.52 -5.36
C LEU A 106 6.46 -1.98 -4.93
N LEU A 107 5.81 -2.87 -5.69
CA LEU A 107 5.84 -4.32 -5.43
C LEU A 107 7.25 -4.92 -5.60
N HIS A 108 8.09 -4.29 -6.41
CA HIS A 108 9.50 -4.67 -6.62
C HIS A 108 10.44 -3.88 -5.72
N ARG A 109 10.09 -2.64 -5.38
CA ARG A 109 10.91 -1.72 -4.60
C ARG A 109 10.10 -1.08 -3.47
N PRO A 110 9.71 -1.86 -2.45
CA PRO A 110 8.92 -1.39 -1.31
C PRO A 110 9.62 -0.25 -0.55
N ARG A 111 8.85 0.66 0.04
CA ARG A 111 9.38 1.88 0.68
C ARG A 111 8.78 2.19 2.05
N TYR A 112 7.53 1.80 2.28
CA TYR A 112 6.73 2.30 3.40
C TYR A 112 6.74 1.35 4.61
N PHE A 113 7.93 0.84 4.98
CA PHE A 113 8.11 -0.23 5.96
C PHE A 113 7.65 0.08 7.38
N ASP A 114 7.55 1.36 7.71
CA ASP A 114 7.10 1.91 8.99
C ASP A 114 5.62 2.32 8.96
N LYS A 115 5.03 2.51 7.77
CA LYS A 115 3.67 3.02 7.62
C LYS A 115 2.63 1.96 7.93
N LYS A 116 1.52 2.40 8.52
CA LYS A 116 0.33 1.58 8.77
C LYS A 116 -0.84 2.14 7.98
N ALA A 117 -1.70 1.25 7.51
CA ALA A 117 -2.89 1.61 6.74
C ALA A 117 -4.18 1.26 7.48
N LEU A 118 -5.20 2.09 7.33
CA LEU A 118 -6.59 1.75 7.58
C LEU A 118 -7.35 1.83 6.26
N ILE A 119 -7.94 0.72 5.82
CA ILE A 119 -8.68 0.63 4.56
C ILE A 119 -10.16 0.63 4.88
N ILE A 120 -10.87 1.66 4.45
CA ILE A 120 -12.30 1.85 4.67
C ILE A 120 -13.00 1.64 3.33
N SER A 121 -14.01 0.78 3.32
CA SER A 121 -14.81 0.55 2.13
C SER A 121 -16.28 0.35 2.47
N THR A 122 -17.15 0.96 1.67
CA THR A 122 -18.58 0.68 1.71
C THR A 122 -19.06 0.05 0.40
N THR A 123 -20.02 -0.86 0.50
CA THR A 123 -20.78 -1.43 -0.64
C THR A 123 -22.28 -1.23 -0.42
N GLY A 124 -23.06 -1.14 -1.49
CA GLY A 124 -24.53 -1.07 -1.44
C GLY A 124 -25.22 -2.42 -1.19
N GLY A 125 -24.46 -3.52 -1.11
CA GLY A 125 -25.01 -4.87 -0.91
C GLY A 125 -23.94 -5.87 -0.51
N VAL A 126 -23.53 -6.72 -1.44
CA VAL A 126 -22.55 -7.80 -1.17
C VAL A 126 -21.10 -7.35 -1.40
N SER A 127 -20.16 -8.21 -1.02
CA SER A 127 -18.72 -8.05 -1.28
C SER A 127 -18.04 -6.90 -0.54
N ALA A 128 -18.56 -6.49 0.63
CA ALA A 128 -18.00 -5.38 1.41
C ALA A 128 -16.49 -5.53 1.71
N ASN A 129 -16.01 -6.76 1.87
CA ASN A 129 -14.62 -7.09 2.19
C ASN A 129 -13.69 -7.17 0.96
N SER A 130 -14.23 -7.29 -0.25
CA SER A 130 -13.43 -7.51 -1.47
C SER A 130 -12.36 -6.42 -1.67
N VAL A 131 -12.77 -5.15 -1.58
CA VAL A 131 -11.89 -3.99 -1.68
C VAL A 131 -10.88 -3.92 -0.55
N THR A 132 -11.33 -4.06 0.71
CA THR A 132 -10.41 -3.97 1.85
C THR A 132 -9.37 -5.07 1.82
N GLN A 133 -9.76 -6.28 1.41
CA GLN A 133 -8.85 -7.42 1.30
C GLN A 133 -7.89 -7.27 0.13
N SER A 134 -8.36 -6.79 -1.03
CA SER A 134 -7.52 -6.53 -2.21
C SER A 134 -6.39 -5.55 -1.90
N LEU A 135 -6.72 -4.41 -1.26
CA LEU A 135 -5.72 -3.43 -0.85
C LEU A 135 -4.83 -3.97 0.28
N ALA A 136 -5.38 -4.69 1.27
CA ALA A 136 -4.58 -5.30 2.34
C ALA A 136 -3.61 -6.39 1.85
N ASN A 137 -3.86 -6.98 0.69
CA ASN A 137 -2.94 -7.90 0.03
C ASN A 137 -1.84 -7.17 -0.76
N THR A 138 -2.15 -5.97 -1.28
CA THR A 138 -1.23 -5.17 -2.11
C THR A 138 -0.28 -4.32 -1.27
N LEU A 139 -0.79 -3.60 -0.27
CA LEU A 139 -0.03 -2.61 0.51
C LEU A 139 1.20 -3.17 1.24
N PRO A 140 1.22 -4.41 1.77
CA PRO A 140 2.45 -4.99 2.30
C PRO A 140 3.55 -5.13 1.24
N GLY A 141 3.17 -5.34 -0.03
CA GLY A 141 4.10 -5.33 -1.16
C GLY A 141 4.70 -3.95 -1.41
N TRP A 142 4.02 -2.85 -1.03
CA TRP A 142 4.59 -1.50 -1.04
C TRP A 142 5.44 -1.19 0.20
N GLY A 143 5.45 -2.11 1.17
CA GLY A 143 6.18 -2.02 2.43
C GLY A 143 5.29 -1.83 3.65
N PHE A 144 4.00 -1.48 3.54
CA PHE A 144 3.16 -1.15 4.71
C PHE A 144 3.25 -2.22 5.80
N ASN A 145 3.64 -1.80 7.00
CA ASN A 145 3.90 -2.66 8.13
C ASN A 145 2.67 -3.45 8.58
N LYS A 146 1.51 -2.78 8.54
CA LYS A 146 0.24 -3.35 8.98
C LYS A 146 -0.95 -2.65 8.34
N CYS A 147 -1.97 -3.43 8.01
CA CYS A 147 -3.22 -2.96 7.43
C CYS A 147 -4.39 -3.33 8.35
N TYR A 148 -5.22 -2.34 8.67
CA TYR A 148 -6.52 -2.47 9.29
C TYR A 148 -7.60 -2.38 8.22
N GLN A 149 -8.70 -3.13 8.38
CA GLN A 149 -9.76 -3.22 7.38
C GLN A 149 -11.11 -2.90 8.01
N LEU A 150 -11.84 -1.94 7.45
CA LEU A 150 -13.19 -1.54 7.82
C LEU A 150 -14.15 -1.69 6.63
N PRO A 151 -14.57 -2.92 6.29
CA PRO A 151 -15.61 -3.14 5.29
C PRO A 151 -17.00 -2.96 5.90
N ILE A 152 -17.87 -2.21 5.23
CA ILE A 152 -19.26 -1.95 5.67
C ILE A 152 -20.24 -2.13 4.49
N VAL A 153 -21.35 -2.79 4.77
CA VAL A 153 -22.52 -2.77 3.86
C VAL A 153 -23.36 -1.55 4.22
N ALA A 154 -23.35 -0.55 3.36
CA ALA A 154 -24.11 0.67 3.49
C ALA A 154 -25.24 0.64 2.44
N LEU A 155 -26.39 0.08 2.81
CA LEU A 155 -27.59 -0.01 1.96
C LEU A 155 -28.20 1.38 1.73
N SER A 156 -27.56 2.20 0.90
CA SER A 156 -27.94 3.59 0.67
C SER A 156 -27.38 4.15 -0.63
N TRP A 157 -28.19 4.98 -1.28
CA TRP A 157 -27.81 5.83 -2.40
C TRP A 157 -27.48 7.24 -1.89
N ASN A 158 -26.25 7.44 -1.41
CA ASN A 158 -25.74 8.73 -0.94
C ASN A 158 -26.50 9.40 0.24
N ASP A 159 -27.36 8.68 0.98
CA ASP A 159 -27.95 9.08 2.28
C ASP A 159 -27.56 8.07 3.36
N TYR A 160 -26.26 7.78 3.48
CA TYR A 160 -25.82 6.73 4.40
C TYR A 160 -25.91 7.21 5.84
N LYS A 161 -26.75 6.51 6.62
CA LYS A 161 -26.89 6.70 8.08
C LYS A 161 -26.24 5.52 8.79
N PRO A 162 -25.01 5.66 9.32
CA PRO A 162 -24.35 4.61 10.06
C PRO A 162 -25.21 4.13 11.24
N THR A 163 -25.54 2.84 11.24
CA THR A 163 -26.19 2.20 12.38
C THR A 163 -25.24 2.16 13.57
N GLU A 164 -25.75 1.93 14.78
CA GLU A 164 -24.90 1.73 15.96
C GLU A 164 -23.90 0.59 15.78
N LYS A 165 -24.26 -0.46 15.04
CA LYS A 165 -23.34 -1.54 14.66
C LYS A 165 -22.19 -1.02 13.80
N HIS A 166 -22.48 -0.18 12.81
CA HIS A 166 -21.46 0.45 11.96
C HIS A 166 -20.54 1.34 12.79
N LYS A 167 -21.10 2.21 13.63
CA LYS A 167 -20.36 3.13 14.50
C LYS A 167 -19.44 2.36 15.47
N LYS A 168 -19.94 1.33 16.14
CA LYS A 168 -19.16 0.49 17.07
C LYS A 168 -18.03 -0.25 16.37
N LYS A 169 -18.28 -0.79 15.17
CA LYS A 169 -17.25 -1.45 14.35
C LYS A 169 -16.18 -0.45 13.90
N ALA A 170 -16.60 0.72 13.41
CA ALA A 170 -15.70 1.80 13.02
C ALA A 170 -14.82 2.23 14.20
N TYR A 171 -15.41 2.53 15.36
CA TYR A 171 -14.69 2.94 16.56
C TYR A 171 -13.67 1.91 17.03
N LYS A 172 -14.04 0.62 17.06
CA LYS A 172 -13.12 -0.45 17.46
C LYS A 172 -11.88 -0.49 16.56
N ILE A 173 -12.07 -0.39 15.25
CA ILE A 173 -10.99 -0.51 14.26
C ILE A 173 -10.16 0.78 14.20
N SER A 174 -10.80 1.94 14.19
CA SER A 174 -10.12 3.25 14.17
C SER A 174 -9.30 3.46 15.43
N LYS A 175 -9.83 3.10 16.61
CA LYS A 175 -9.07 3.10 17.87
C LYS A 175 -7.86 2.17 17.82
N ALA A 176 -8.01 0.95 17.30
CA ALA A 176 -6.89 0.02 17.18
C ALA A 176 -5.79 0.56 16.24
N PHE A 177 -6.19 1.13 15.10
CA PHE A 177 -5.28 1.80 14.16
C PHE A 177 -4.55 2.96 14.82
N TYR A 178 -5.27 3.90 15.44
CA TYR A 178 -4.69 5.06 16.13
C TYR A 178 -3.72 4.64 17.25
N MET A 179 -4.12 3.71 18.13
CA MET A 179 -3.26 3.25 19.22
C MET A 179 -1.98 2.60 18.69
N ASP A 180 -2.06 1.87 17.57
CA ASP A 180 -0.89 1.28 16.94
C ASP A 180 0.04 2.33 16.32
N LEU A 181 -0.50 3.36 15.66
CA LEU A 181 0.28 4.52 15.22
C LEU A 181 0.97 5.20 16.40
N LYS A 182 0.23 5.50 17.47
CA LYS A 182 0.74 6.17 18.67
C LYS A 182 1.87 5.39 19.33
N SER A 183 1.75 4.06 19.37
CA SER A 183 2.76 3.20 19.97
C SER A 183 4.09 3.15 19.20
N LYS A 184 4.11 3.56 17.92
CA LYS A 184 5.23 3.41 16.99
C LYS A 184 5.75 1.97 16.85
N LYS A 185 5.01 0.97 17.36
CA LYS A 185 5.40 -0.43 17.31
C LYS A 185 5.48 -0.91 15.86
N LEU A 186 6.59 -1.53 15.49
CA LEU A 186 6.75 -2.23 14.22
C LEU A 186 6.36 -3.71 14.39
N HIS A 187 5.64 -4.25 13.42
CA HIS A 187 5.13 -5.61 13.41
C HIS A 187 5.95 -6.48 12.46
N SER A 188 6.12 -7.75 12.82
CA SER A 188 6.80 -8.72 11.96
C SER A 188 5.95 -9.01 10.71
N PRO A 189 6.53 -9.03 9.50
CA PRO A 189 5.79 -9.25 8.26
C PRO A 189 5.19 -10.66 8.20
N LYS A 190 4.12 -10.84 7.42
CA LYS A 190 3.62 -12.16 7.06
C LYS A 190 4.65 -12.88 6.18
N ILE A 191 4.67 -14.22 6.23
CA ILE A 191 5.62 -15.03 5.43
C ILE A 191 5.50 -14.73 3.94
N GLY A 192 4.28 -14.53 3.43
CA GLY A 192 4.06 -14.21 2.01
C GLY A 192 4.77 -12.92 1.54
N VAL A 193 5.06 -11.98 2.44
CA VAL A 193 5.82 -10.75 2.11
C VAL A 193 7.32 -11.01 2.02
N LEU A 194 7.82 -12.03 2.74
CA LEU A 194 9.23 -12.41 2.68
C LEU A 194 9.61 -13.02 1.33
N ILE A 195 8.66 -13.64 0.65
CA ILE A 195 8.88 -14.27 -0.67
C ILE A 195 9.40 -13.24 -1.69
N PRO A 196 8.62 -12.22 -2.08
CA PRO A 196 9.09 -11.25 -3.07
C PRO A 196 10.32 -10.48 -2.56
N PHE A 197 10.38 -10.14 -1.26
CA PHE A 197 11.53 -9.39 -0.72
C PHE A 197 12.85 -10.15 -0.91
N ASN A 198 12.90 -11.43 -0.56
CA ASN A 198 14.13 -12.21 -0.64
C ASN A 198 14.43 -12.69 -2.07
N LEU A 199 13.40 -12.92 -2.91
CA LEU A 199 13.60 -13.26 -4.32
C LEU A 199 14.19 -12.09 -5.11
N PHE A 200 13.58 -10.91 -5.04
CA PHE A 200 14.10 -9.75 -5.79
C PHE A 200 15.49 -9.31 -5.30
N GLN A 201 15.76 -9.43 -4.00
CA GLN A 201 17.10 -9.25 -3.46
C GLN A 201 18.10 -10.26 -4.05
N ALA A 202 17.72 -11.53 -4.21
CA ALA A 202 18.60 -12.56 -4.76
C ALA A 202 18.89 -12.35 -6.25
N MET A 203 17.91 -11.84 -6.98
CA MET A 203 17.97 -11.64 -8.43
C MET A 203 18.63 -10.33 -8.86
N CYS A 204 19.02 -9.47 -7.91
CA CYS A 204 19.42 -8.10 -8.22
C CYS A 204 20.68 -7.97 -9.08
N GLU A 205 21.60 -8.96 -9.04
CA GLU A 205 22.86 -8.93 -9.79
C GLU A 205 22.62 -8.96 -11.32
N GLU A 206 21.64 -9.74 -11.79
CA GLU A 206 21.27 -9.80 -13.23
C GLU A 206 20.72 -8.46 -13.76
N TYR A 207 20.33 -7.57 -12.83
CA TYR A 207 19.78 -6.26 -13.12
C TYR A 207 20.68 -5.12 -12.66
N ALA A 208 21.88 -5.41 -12.13
CA ALA A 208 22.79 -4.41 -11.60
C ALA A 208 23.37 -3.53 -12.73
N PRO A 209 23.84 -2.30 -12.41
CA PRO A 209 24.59 -1.48 -13.37
C PRO A 209 25.73 -2.28 -14.02
N GLY A 210 25.74 -2.31 -15.35
CA GLY A 210 26.70 -3.09 -16.16
C GLY A 210 26.16 -4.42 -16.68
N ALA A 211 25.06 -4.95 -16.13
CA ALA A 211 24.40 -6.14 -16.66
C ALA A 211 23.67 -5.85 -17.99
N GLU A 212 23.43 -6.89 -18.80
CA GLU A 212 22.79 -6.76 -20.11
C GLU A 212 21.42 -6.10 -20.04
N TYR A 213 20.64 -6.42 -18.99
CA TYR A 213 19.29 -5.92 -18.75
C TYR A 213 19.23 -5.05 -17.49
N ALA A 214 20.23 -4.20 -17.24
CA ALA A 214 20.29 -3.35 -16.04
C ALA A 214 19.00 -2.53 -15.80
N THR A 215 18.46 -2.57 -14.58
CA THR A 215 17.26 -1.81 -14.19
C THR A 215 17.42 -1.09 -12.86
N GLN A 216 16.48 -0.20 -12.56
CA GLN A 216 16.40 0.47 -11.27
C GLN A 216 16.17 -0.50 -10.11
N ASP A 217 15.63 -1.70 -10.37
CA ASP A 217 15.49 -2.75 -9.35
C ASP A 217 16.88 -3.26 -8.91
N GLY A 218 17.79 -3.50 -9.85
CA GLY A 218 19.17 -3.92 -9.53
C GLY A 218 19.97 -2.86 -8.78
N VAL A 219 19.65 -1.58 -8.95
CA VAL A 219 20.22 -0.49 -8.11
C VAL A 219 19.63 -0.53 -6.70
N PHE A 220 18.30 -0.66 -6.59
CA PHE A 220 17.59 -0.58 -5.31
C PHE A 220 17.97 -1.69 -4.34
N TRP A 221 18.11 -2.93 -4.81
CA TRP A 221 18.30 -4.09 -3.95
C TRP A 221 19.70 -4.21 -3.35
N LYS A 222 20.70 -3.51 -3.91
CA LYS A 222 22.07 -3.45 -3.35
C LYS A 222 22.10 -3.05 -1.88
N LYS A 223 21.22 -2.13 -1.46
CA LYS A 223 21.17 -1.67 -0.05
C LYS A 223 20.62 -2.69 0.94
N TYR A 224 19.98 -3.76 0.44
CA TYR A 224 19.42 -4.80 1.29
C TYR A 224 20.25 -6.08 1.28
N VAL A 225 21.34 -6.18 0.51
CA VAL A 225 22.14 -7.41 0.38
C VAL A 225 22.50 -7.99 1.76
N GLY A 226 22.29 -9.30 1.92
CA GLY A 226 22.51 -10.00 3.19
C GLY A 226 21.34 -9.94 4.18
N MET A 227 20.46 -8.93 4.10
CA MET A 227 19.29 -8.78 4.98
C MET A 227 18.17 -9.76 4.60
N ARG A 228 17.31 -10.14 5.56
CA ARG A 228 16.14 -11.01 5.31
C ARG A 228 14.82 -10.26 5.18
N TYR A 229 14.81 -9.01 5.65
CA TYR A 229 13.73 -8.05 5.52
C TYR A 229 14.27 -6.64 5.78
N ALA A 230 13.41 -5.62 5.66
CA ALA A 230 13.81 -4.24 5.92
C ALA A 230 14.40 -4.04 7.33
N PRO A 231 15.40 -3.14 7.48
CA PRO A 231 15.98 -2.77 8.77
C PRO A 231 14.92 -2.38 9.80
N GLU A 232 15.24 -2.57 11.08
CA GLU A 232 14.39 -2.22 12.25
C GLU A 232 13.08 -3.00 12.39
N ILE A 233 12.61 -3.66 11.34
CA ILE A 233 11.41 -4.50 11.42
C ILE A 233 11.74 -5.80 12.17
N PRO A 234 11.01 -6.13 13.25
CA PRO A 234 11.26 -7.33 14.01
C PRO A 234 11.01 -8.58 13.16
N LEU A 235 12.02 -9.45 13.11
CA LEU A 235 11.95 -10.70 12.35
C LEU A 235 12.34 -11.88 13.26
N PRO A 236 11.36 -12.70 13.70
CA PRO A 236 11.61 -13.92 14.46
C PRO A 236 12.56 -14.88 13.74
N ILE A 237 13.28 -15.69 14.52
CA ILE A 237 14.32 -16.60 14.03
C ILE A 237 13.80 -17.54 12.93
N HIS A 238 12.62 -18.15 13.11
CA HIS A 238 12.04 -19.03 12.10
C HIS A 238 11.77 -18.31 10.76
N LYS A 239 11.34 -17.03 10.80
CA LYS A 239 11.15 -16.23 9.59
C LYS A 239 12.46 -15.82 8.94
N ARG A 240 13.52 -15.57 9.74
CA ARG A 240 14.88 -15.36 9.22
C ARG A 240 15.38 -16.59 8.45
N ALA A 241 15.14 -17.79 9.00
CA ALA A 241 15.49 -19.05 8.34
C ALA A 241 14.74 -19.23 7.02
N ILE A 242 13.41 -19.02 7.03
CA ILE A 242 12.58 -19.07 5.81
C ILE A 242 13.08 -18.08 4.75
N GLY A 243 13.34 -16.82 5.14
CA GLY A 243 13.87 -15.80 4.22
C GLY A 243 15.22 -16.21 3.61
N ARG A 244 16.10 -16.86 4.39
CA ARG A 244 17.39 -17.36 3.90
C ARG A 244 17.20 -18.47 2.87
N ILE A 245 16.28 -19.41 3.10
CA ILE A 245 15.95 -20.47 2.15
C ILE A 245 15.44 -19.87 0.83
N ILE A 246 14.48 -18.94 0.90
CA ILE A 246 13.92 -18.26 -0.27
C ILE A 246 15.02 -17.54 -1.06
N TYR A 247 15.94 -16.86 -0.37
CA TYR A 247 17.05 -16.16 -1.02
C TYR A 247 17.98 -17.12 -1.78
N GLN A 248 18.30 -18.29 -1.20
CA GLN A 248 19.15 -19.28 -1.88
C GLN A 248 18.44 -19.87 -3.11
N ILE A 249 17.14 -20.16 -3.00
CA ILE A 249 16.32 -20.57 -4.15
C ILE A 249 16.34 -19.48 -5.22
N GLY A 250 16.15 -18.22 -4.84
CA GLY A 250 16.21 -17.08 -5.75
C GLY A 250 17.53 -16.97 -6.49
N LYS A 251 18.67 -17.16 -5.80
CA LYS A 251 19.99 -17.17 -6.44
C LYS A 251 20.13 -18.28 -7.48
N TYR A 252 19.65 -19.47 -7.16
CA TYR A 252 19.68 -20.61 -8.08
C TYR A 252 18.78 -20.39 -9.31
N LEU A 253 17.63 -19.75 -9.14
CA LEU A 253 16.68 -19.48 -10.22
C LEU A 253 17.02 -18.22 -11.04
N SER A 254 17.76 -17.27 -10.48
CA SER A 254 18.01 -15.95 -11.06
C SER A 254 18.46 -15.98 -12.52
N PRO A 255 19.47 -16.79 -12.92
CA PRO A 255 19.94 -16.82 -14.32
C PRO A 255 18.89 -17.36 -15.31
N LYS A 256 17.85 -18.05 -14.83
CA LYS A 256 16.77 -18.65 -15.63
C LYS A 256 15.52 -17.78 -15.72
N MET A 257 15.48 -16.66 -14.98
CA MET A 257 14.30 -15.81 -14.82
C MET A 257 14.55 -14.36 -15.23
N ILE A 258 15.51 -14.15 -16.14
CA ILE A 258 15.85 -12.81 -16.64
C ILE A 258 14.71 -12.27 -17.50
N VAL A 259 14.02 -11.27 -16.97
CA VAL A 259 13.10 -10.40 -17.71
C VAL A 259 13.87 -9.54 -18.70
N THR A 260 13.69 -9.80 -19.99
CA THR A 260 14.30 -9.05 -21.08
C THR A 260 13.43 -7.85 -21.50
N TYR A 261 14.04 -6.86 -22.15
CA TYR A 261 13.32 -5.73 -22.74
C TYR A 261 14.08 -5.15 -23.95
N LYS A 262 13.35 -4.50 -24.85
CA LYS A 262 13.94 -3.76 -25.98
C LYS A 262 14.65 -2.51 -25.46
N LYS A 263 15.95 -2.41 -25.76
CA LYS A 263 16.80 -1.27 -25.40
C LYS A 263 16.44 -0.01 -26.19
#